data_AF-A0A455XDM0-F1
#
_entry.id   AF-A0A455XDM0-F1
#
_cell.length_a   1.000
_cell.length_b   1.000
_cell.length_c   1.000
_cell.angle_alpha   90.00
_cell.angle_beta   90.00
_cell.angle_gamma   90.00
#
_symmetry.space_group_name_H-M   'P 1'
#
loop_
_entity.id
_entity.type
_entity.pdbx_description
1 polymer ?
#
loop_
_entity_poly.entity_id
_entity_poly.type
_entity_poly.pdbx_seq_one_letter_code
_entity_poly.pdbx_strand_id
1 'polypeptide(L)'
;MSLEQTAQAIGLSKGWACRLRNQFIEGGAVGNKGKSVRGGRHREHFTLEREAELLKPFLESARMGGILVVSQIKPQLEIALGRKMALSSVYK
;
A
#
# COMPACT_ATOMS: atom_id res chain seq x y z
N MET A 1 12.05 5.81 -38.08
CA MET A 1 11.04 4.79 -37.72
C MET A 1 9.81 5.49 -37.16
N SER A 2 8.61 5.18 -37.64
CA SER A 2 7.38 5.77 -37.07
C SER A 2 7.02 5.11 -35.74
N LEU A 3 6.17 5.78 -34.93
CA LEU A 3 5.66 5.18 -33.68
C LEU A 3 4.87 3.90 -33.94
N GLU A 4 4.14 3.83 -35.04
CA GLU A 4 3.37 2.64 -35.43
C GLU A 4 4.28 1.47 -35.79
N GLN A 5 5.32 1.72 -36.59
CA GLN A 5 6.32 0.72 -36.93
C GLN A 5 7.03 0.20 -35.67
N THR A 6 7.35 1.10 -34.74
CA THR A 6 8.00 0.75 -33.47
C THR A 6 7.07 -0.10 -32.61
N ALA A 7 5.80 0.31 -32.48
CA ALA A 7 4.76 -0.40 -31.75
C ALA A 7 4.54 -1.82 -32.29
N GLN A 8 4.50 -1.96 -33.62
CA GLN A 8 4.37 -3.25 -34.29
C GLN A 8 5.61 -4.14 -34.09
N ALA A 9 6.82 -3.57 -34.18
CA ALA A 9 8.07 -4.31 -33.97
C ALA A 9 8.24 -4.84 -32.54
N ILE A 10 7.74 -4.10 -31.54
CA ILE A 10 7.82 -4.49 -30.12
C ILE A 10 6.56 -5.20 -29.60
N GLY A 11 5.53 -5.36 -30.43
CA GLY A 11 4.26 -6.00 -30.05
C GLY A 11 3.44 -5.25 -29.01
N LEU A 12 3.51 -3.91 -28.97
CA LEU A 12 2.78 -3.06 -28.02
C LEU A 12 1.83 -2.11 -28.76
N SER A 13 0.89 -1.51 -28.02
CA SER A 13 0.05 -0.45 -28.59
C SER A 13 0.86 0.82 -28.88
N LYS A 14 0.42 1.63 -29.84
CA LYS A 14 1.03 2.94 -30.17
C LYS A 14 1.21 3.83 -28.94
N GLY A 15 0.21 3.85 -28.06
CA GLY A 15 0.27 4.62 -26.80
C GLY A 15 1.34 4.12 -25.83
N TRP A 16 1.50 2.79 -25.71
CA TRP A 16 2.55 2.19 -24.88
C TRP A 16 3.95 2.43 -25.46
N ALA A 17 4.11 2.29 -26.78
CA ALA A 17 5.36 2.60 -27.47
C ALA A 17 5.76 4.07 -27.27
N CYS A 18 4.80 5.00 -27.36
CA CYS A 18 5.03 6.42 -27.08
C CYS A 18 5.47 6.65 -25.64
N ARG A 19 4.80 6.01 -24.66
CA ARG A 19 5.16 6.11 -23.25
C ARG A 19 6.56 5.59 -22.97
N LEU A 20 6.92 4.42 -23.49
CA LEU A 20 8.26 3.84 -23.32
C LEU A 20 9.34 4.72 -23.94
N ARG A 21 9.08 5.27 -25.13
CA ARG A 21 10.00 6.20 -25.80
C ARG A 21 10.23 7.46 -24.96
N ASN A 22 9.17 8.08 -24.43
CA ASN A 22 9.30 9.27 -23.61
C ASN A 22 10.05 8.98 -22.30
N GLN A 23 9.74 7.86 -21.64
CA GLN A 23 10.46 7.41 -20.43
C GLN A 23 11.96 7.21 -20.69
N PHE A 24 12.31 6.64 -21.86
CA PHE A 24 13.70 6.47 -22.26
C PHE A 24 14.39 7.82 -22.48
N ILE A 25 13.74 8.76 -23.18
CA ILE A 25 14.27 10.11 -23.45
C ILE A 25 14.49 10.89 -22.15
N GLU A 26 13.59 10.75 -21.18
CA GLU A 26 13.69 11.36 -19.84
C GLU A 26 14.81 10.74 -18.97
N GLY A 27 15.57 9.75 -19.48
CA GLY A 27 16.62 9.06 -18.73
C GLY A 27 16.08 8.05 -17.72
N GLY A 28 14.78 7.76 -17.76
CA GLY A 28 14.16 6.73 -16.94
C GLY A 28 14.54 5.33 -17.39
N ALA A 29 14.73 4.41 -16.44
CA ALA A 29 14.89 3.00 -16.76
C ALA A 29 13.63 2.50 -17.49
N VAL A 30 13.78 2.04 -18.74
CA VAL A 30 12.69 1.45 -19.52
C VAL A 30 12.39 0.08 -18.95
N GLY A 31 11.28 -0.02 -18.23
CA GLY A 31 10.87 -1.25 -17.56
C GLY A 31 10.22 -0.98 -16.21
N ASN A 32 9.58 -2.02 -15.67
CA ASN A 32 8.80 -1.95 -14.45
C ASN A 32 9.66 -1.87 -13.17
N LYS A 33 10.73 -1.07 -13.15
CA LYS A 33 11.67 -0.98 -12.01
C LYS A 33 11.14 -0.18 -10.82
N GLY A 34 9.84 0.09 -10.78
CA GLY A 34 9.25 0.88 -9.69
C GLY A 34 7.81 1.33 -9.88
N LYS A 35 7.00 0.70 -10.77
CA LYS A 35 5.55 0.92 -10.61
C LYS A 35 5.20 0.38 -9.24
N SER A 36 4.60 1.23 -8.41
CA SER A 36 4.00 0.80 -7.15
C SER A 36 3.21 -0.47 -7.44
N VAL A 37 3.59 -1.57 -6.80
CA VAL A 37 2.77 -2.78 -6.83
C VAL A 37 1.36 -2.34 -6.43
N ARG A 38 0.34 -2.80 -7.16
CA ARG A 38 -1.03 -2.39 -6.84
C ARG A 38 -1.35 -2.86 -5.42
N GLY A 39 -1.66 -1.91 -4.54
CA GLY A 39 -1.85 -2.16 -3.11
C GLY A 39 -0.73 -1.55 -2.26
N GLY A 40 -0.89 -1.63 -0.94
CA GLY A 40 0.07 -1.06 0.00
C GLY A 40 -0.61 -0.24 1.10
N ARG A 41 0.21 0.22 2.05
CA ARG A 41 -0.23 0.92 3.27
C ARG A 41 -0.36 2.43 3.09
N HIS A 42 -0.90 2.88 1.95
CA HIS A 42 -1.01 4.32 1.62
C HIS A 42 -1.91 5.13 2.56
N ARG A 43 -2.72 4.47 3.38
CA ARG A 43 -3.66 5.10 4.33
C ARG A 43 -3.48 4.55 5.75
N GLU A 44 -2.27 4.11 6.09
CA GLU A 44 -1.97 3.67 7.45
C GLU A 44 -2.13 4.80 8.46
N HIS A 45 -2.51 4.42 9.69
CA HIS A 45 -2.67 5.35 10.79
C HIS A 45 -1.42 5.45 11.68
N PHE A 46 -0.58 4.41 11.64
CA PHE A 46 0.63 4.28 12.44
C PHE A 46 1.74 3.67 11.59
N THR A 47 2.99 3.91 12.00
CA THR A 47 4.12 3.10 11.54
C THR A 47 3.98 1.67 12.06
N LEU A 48 4.63 0.71 11.40
CA LEU A 48 4.58 -0.70 11.79
C LEU A 48 4.99 -0.93 13.26
N GLU A 49 6.06 -0.26 13.68
CA GLU A 49 6.59 -0.34 15.03
C GLU A 49 5.58 0.16 16.05
N ARG A 50 4.98 1.34 15.78
CA ARG A 50 4.02 1.95 16.69
C ARG A 50 2.72 1.15 16.79
N GLU A 51 2.26 0.59 15.68
CA GLU A 51 1.10 -0.30 15.65
C GLU A 51 1.34 -1.55 16.50
N ALA A 52 2.51 -2.17 16.37
CA ALA A 52 2.88 -3.36 17.15
C ALA A 52 2.94 -3.07 18.66
N GLU A 53 3.49 -1.92 19.06
CA GLU A 53 3.51 -1.48 20.45
C GLU A 53 2.09 -1.35 21.04
N LEU A 54 1.18 -0.70 20.30
CA LEU A 54 -0.20 -0.47 20.72
C LEU A 54 -0.99 -1.78 20.84
N LEU A 55 -0.73 -2.75 19.96
CA LEU A 55 -1.44 -4.03 19.94
C LEU A 55 -0.86 -5.07 20.92
N LYS A 56 0.39 -4.91 21.35
CA LYS A 56 1.10 -5.87 22.22
C LYS A 56 0.31 -6.33 23.44
N PRO A 57 -0.35 -5.46 24.23
CA PRO A 57 -1.11 -5.90 25.43
C PRO A 57 -2.27 -6.84 25.09
N PHE A 58 -2.93 -6.60 23.95
CA PHE A 58 -4.05 -7.41 23.49
C PHE A 58 -3.58 -8.75 22.93
N LEU A 59 -2.45 -8.76 22.23
CA LEU A 59 -1.86 -9.98 21.68
C LEU A 59 -1.35 -10.91 22.78
N GLU A 60 -0.75 -10.39 23.85
CA GLU A 60 -0.35 -11.22 24.99
C GLU A 60 -1.55 -11.86 25.69
N SER A 61 -2.63 -11.10 25.86
CA SER A 61 -3.88 -11.62 26.42
C SER A 61 -4.48 -12.71 25.53
N ALA A 62 -4.45 -12.53 24.21
CA ALA A 62 -4.92 -13.52 23.25
C ALA A 62 -4.04 -14.78 23.24
N ARG A 63 -2.73 -14.63 23.38
CA ARG A 63 -1.75 -15.73 23.44
C ARG A 63 -2.02 -16.67 24.62
N MET A 64 -2.52 -16.15 25.74
CA MET A 64 -2.90 -16.95 26.92
C MET A 64 -4.28 -17.62 26.80
N GLY A 65 -4.88 -17.66 25.61
CA GLY A 65 -6.22 -18.21 25.37
C GLY A 65 -7.35 -17.20 25.56
N GLY A 66 -7.03 -15.91 25.73
CA GLY A 66 -8.02 -14.84 25.74
C GLY A 66 -8.61 -14.59 24.35
N ILE A 67 -9.84 -14.07 24.31
CA ILE A 67 -10.46 -13.62 23.05
C ILE A 67 -9.98 -12.19 22.79
N LEU A 68 -9.53 -11.92 21.57
CA LEU A 68 -9.20 -10.57 21.13
C LEU A 68 -10.49 -9.79 20.85
N VAL A 69 -10.87 -8.87 21.73
CA VAL A 69 -12.12 -8.11 21.62
C VAL A 69 -11.89 -6.74 20.99
N VAL A 70 -12.31 -6.58 19.74
CA VAL A 70 -12.14 -5.34 18.96
C VAL A 70 -12.78 -4.11 19.62
N SER A 71 -13.88 -4.30 20.37
CA SER A 71 -14.52 -3.21 21.11
C SER A 71 -13.64 -2.61 22.21
N GLN A 72 -12.66 -3.36 22.72
CA GLN A 72 -11.68 -2.88 23.70
C GLN A 72 -10.48 -2.21 23.03
N ILE A 73 -10.14 -2.61 21.80
CA ILE A 73 -9.01 -2.07 21.03
C ILE A 73 -9.33 -0.70 20.44
N LYS A 74 -10.53 -0.53 19.87
CA LYS A 74 -10.92 0.70 19.17
C LYS A 74 -10.74 1.98 20.01
N PRO A 75 -11.20 2.05 21.28
CA PRO A 75 -11.02 3.25 22.09
C PRO A 75 -9.55 3.61 22.30
N GLN A 76 -8.68 2.61 22.47
CA GLN A 76 -7.25 2.85 22.67
C GLN A 76 -6.58 3.36 21.38
N LEU A 77 -6.97 2.83 20.22
CA LEU A 77 -6.51 3.35 18.93
C LEU A 77 -6.99 4.78 18.69
N GLU A 78 -8.25 5.11 19.02
CA GLU A 78 -8.80 6.46 18.86
C GLU A 78 -8.11 7.48 19.78
N ILE A 79 -7.76 7.08 21.01
CA ILE A 79 -6.99 7.92 21.93
C ILE A 79 -5.58 8.15 21.38
N ALA A 80 -4.90 7.09 20.93
CA ALA A 80 -3.55 7.21 20.35
C ALA A 80 -3.54 8.04 19.05
N LEU A 81 -4.63 7.99 18.27
CA LEU A 81 -4.78 8.73 17.01
C LEU A 81 -5.31 10.16 17.22
N GLY A 82 -5.87 10.48 18.40
CA GLY A 82 -6.51 11.76 18.70
C GLY A 82 -7.80 12.04 17.93
N ARG A 83 -8.41 11.02 17.30
CA ARG A 83 -9.65 11.15 16.52
C ARG A 83 -10.44 9.86 16.50
N LYS A 84 -11.74 9.99 16.21
CA LYS A 84 -12.63 8.83 16.01
C LYS A 84 -12.30 8.11 14.70
N MET A 85 -12.46 6.79 14.69
CA MET A 85 -12.29 5.94 13.52
C MET A 85 -13.47 4.98 13.33
N ALA A 86 -13.73 4.60 12.08
CA ALA A 86 -14.76 3.62 11.78
C ALA A 86 -14.32 2.22 12.21
N LEU A 87 -15.27 1.36 12.63
CA LEU A 87 -14.98 -0.04 12.96
C LEU A 87 -14.34 -0.78 11.77
N SER A 88 -14.78 -0.50 10.55
CA SER A 88 -14.21 -1.06 9.33
C SER A 88 -12.73 -0.70 9.10
N SER A 89 -12.23 0.35 9.75
CA SER A 89 -10.80 0.71 9.70
C SER A 89 -9.98 -0.06 10.73
N VAL A 90 -10.61 -0.57 11.80
CA VAL A 90 -9.96 -1.40 12.83
C VAL A 90 -9.80 -2.85 12.35
N TYR A 91 -10.69 -3.33 11.48
CA TYR A 91 -10.67 -4.71 10.95
C TYR A 91 -9.76 -4.91 9.72
N LYS A 92 -9.16 -3.85 9.17
CA LYS A 92 -8.32 -3.92 7.96
C LYS A 92 -6.90 -4.37 8.28
#